data_AF-A0A968VY78-F1
#
_entry.id   AF-A0A968VY78-F1
#
_cell.length_a   1.000
_cell.length_b   1.000
_cell.length_c   1.000
_cell.angle_alpha   90.00
_cell.angle_beta   90.00
_cell.angle_gamma   90.00
#
_symmetry.space_group_name_H-M   'P 1'
#
loop_
_entity.id
_entity.type
_entity.pdbx_description
1 polymer ?
#
loop_
_entity_poly.entity_id
_entity_poly.type
_entity_poly.pdbx_seq_one_letter_code
_entity_poly.pdbx_strand_id
1 'polypeptide(L)'
;MVTNTSPFSAALKESLEIGLAKNKKWTICIDADVLIIKSALGELVKLGDSLNENVFEVQTLILDKFIPVKRPSGAHMYRTALIPKALPLIPPPEGSFRPESTMLKRMAARGYPYYQSDILVGIHDYEQYYVDIFRKCLLQAKKTSWALTQLESFWNAQKDNDTDFLIAYFALLISKFTNNNITADKYLFLEEINVLFNLFKIKEKEKLNPEHMSEAYINQSIQDSLKNQHFSELQEVMMPLNLLNKT
;
A
#
# COMPACT_ATOMS: atom_id res chain seq x y z
N MET A 1 7.77 8.06 -13.77
CA MET A 1 8.03 6.99 -14.75
C MET A 1 7.35 5.75 -14.21
N VAL A 2 6.72 4.94 -15.05
CA VAL A 2 6.04 3.70 -14.62
C VAL A 2 6.95 2.52 -14.98
N THR A 3 7.13 1.59 -14.05
CA THR A 3 7.84 0.33 -14.28
C THR A 3 6.80 -0.80 -14.38
N ASN A 4 6.98 -1.72 -15.33
CA ASN A 4 6.09 -2.89 -15.51
C ASN A 4 6.83 -4.20 -15.21
N THR A 5 7.85 -4.12 -14.36
CA THR A 5 8.79 -5.21 -14.12
C THR A 5 8.30 -6.12 -13.01
N SER A 6 8.51 -7.42 -13.20
CA SER A 6 8.21 -8.47 -12.22
C SER A 6 9.43 -9.39 -12.12
N PRO A 7 9.76 -9.92 -10.93
CA PRO A 7 9.07 -9.77 -9.64
C PRO A 7 9.36 -8.43 -8.95
N PHE A 8 8.71 -8.18 -7.80
CA PHE A 8 8.80 -6.90 -7.07
C PHE A 8 10.25 -6.47 -6.73
N SER A 9 11.17 -7.40 -6.48
CA SER A 9 12.58 -7.08 -6.25
C SER A 9 13.26 -6.45 -7.48
N ALA A 10 12.89 -6.89 -8.69
CA ALA A 10 13.37 -6.31 -9.93
C ALA A 10 12.73 -4.93 -10.20
N ALA A 11 11.43 -4.77 -9.91
CA ALA A 11 10.74 -3.48 -9.99
C ALA A 11 11.35 -2.43 -9.05
N LEU A 12 11.64 -2.83 -7.81
CA LEU A 12 12.30 -1.98 -6.82
C LEU A 12 13.69 -1.54 -7.33
N LYS A 13 14.50 -2.49 -7.80
CA LYS A 13 15.84 -2.22 -8.33
C LYS A 13 15.77 -1.21 -9.49
N GLU A 14 14.92 -1.48 -10.48
CA GLU A 14 14.75 -0.60 -11.65
C GLU A 14 14.29 0.80 -11.24
N SER A 15 13.33 0.89 -10.30
CA SER A 15 12.83 2.19 -9.82
C SER A 15 13.92 3.04 -9.18
N LEU A 16 14.81 2.42 -8.39
CA LEU A 16 15.96 3.08 -7.78
C LEU A 16 17.03 3.45 -8.82
N GLU A 17 17.29 2.61 -9.82
CA GLU A 17 18.22 2.90 -10.92
C GLU A 17 17.73 4.07 -11.79
N ILE A 18 16.43 4.13 -12.08
CA ILE A 18 15.79 5.28 -12.75
C ILE A 18 15.98 6.55 -11.92
N GLY A 19 15.72 6.49 -10.62
CA GLY A 19 15.91 7.62 -9.70
C GLY A 19 17.35 8.11 -9.67
N LEU A 20 18.30 7.18 -9.57
CA LEU A 20 19.74 7.44 -9.60
C LEU A 20 20.16 8.13 -10.90
N ALA A 21 19.67 7.66 -12.06
CA ALA A 21 19.97 8.25 -13.36
C ALA A 21 19.44 9.68 -13.53
N LYS A 22 18.41 10.09 -12.77
CA LYS A 22 17.91 11.48 -12.78
C LYS A 22 18.75 12.45 -11.94
N ASN A 23 19.66 11.94 -11.12
CA ASN A 23 20.59 12.72 -10.30
C ASN A 23 19.91 13.86 -9.51
N LYS A 24 18.74 13.57 -8.93
CA LYS A 24 18.04 14.47 -8.00
C LYS A 24 18.39 14.09 -6.57
N LYS A 25 18.27 15.03 -5.62
CA LYS A 25 18.56 14.78 -4.19
C LYS A 25 17.76 13.60 -3.63
N TRP A 26 16.48 13.54 -4.01
CA TRP A 26 15.52 12.55 -3.55
C TRP A 26 14.94 11.77 -4.74
N THR A 27 14.70 10.48 -4.52
CA THR A 27 13.98 9.58 -5.41
C THR A 27 12.72 9.13 -4.69
N ILE A 28 11.54 9.44 -5.22
CA ILE A 28 10.26 9.03 -4.62
C ILE A 28 9.68 7.89 -5.46
N CYS A 29 9.47 6.74 -4.82
CA CYS A 29 8.78 5.59 -5.40
C CYS A 29 7.38 5.53 -4.82
N ILE A 30 6.37 5.41 -5.69
CA ILE A 30 4.95 5.42 -5.33
C ILE A 30 4.30 4.21 -5.99
N ASP A 31 3.52 3.44 -5.24
CA ASP A 31 2.75 2.32 -5.75
C ASP A 31 1.69 2.81 -6.75
N ALA A 32 1.41 2.01 -7.79
CA ALA A 32 0.57 2.45 -8.91
C ALA A 32 -0.91 2.67 -8.53
N ASP A 33 -1.33 2.18 -7.36
CA ASP A 33 -2.67 2.25 -6.79
C ASP A 33 -2.81 3.31 -5.68
N VAL A 34 -1.81 4.20 -5.53
CA VAL A 34 -1.85 5.33 -4.60
C VAL A 34 -2.27 6.61 -5.32
N LEU A 35 -3.29 7.28 -4.78
CA LEU A 35 -3.68 8.63 -5.16
C LEU A 35 -3.04 9.63 -4.19
N ILE A 36 -2.15 10.46 -4.72
CA ILE A 36 -1.26 11.33 -3.93
C ILE A 36 -1.84 12.75 -3.75
N ILE A 37 -1.74 13.26 -2.53
CA ILE A 37 -1.89 14.68 -2.18
C ILE A 37 -0.64 15.42 -2.64
N LYS A 38 -0.76 16.27 -3.66
CA LYS A 38 0.40 16.94 -4.28
C LYS A 38 1.13 17.83 -3.29
N SER A 39 0.40 18.52 -2.42
CA SER A 39 0.96 19.39 -1.38
C SER A 39 1.85 18.62 -0.38
N ALA A 40 1.47 17.38 -0.03
CA ALA A 40 2.22 16.54 0.91
C ALA A 40 3.61 16.13 0.39
N LEU A 41 3.83 16.03 -0.93
CA LEU A 41 5.15 15.76 -1.49
C LEU A 41 6.14 16.90 -1.20
N GLY A 42 5.66 18.15 -1.18
CA GLY A 42 6.48 19.32 -0.83
C GLY A 42 6.90 19.30 0.64
N GLU A 43 5.99 18.89 1.53
CA GLU A 43 6.27 18.70 2.95
C GLU A 43 7.27 17.57 3.18
N LEU A 44 7.12 16.46 2.44
CA LEU A 44 8.02 15.32 2.49
C LEU A 44 9.46 15.70 2.13
N VAL A 45 9.65 16.47 1.05
CA VAL A 45 10.99 16.95 0.66
C VAL A 45 11.60 17.87 1.72
N LYS A 46 10.80 18.79 2.30
CA LYS A 46 11.25 19.65 3.40
C LYS A 46 11.67 18.85 4.62
N LEU A 47 10.90 17.82 4.99
CA LEU A 47 11.25 16.90 6.07
C LEU A 47 12.56 16.20 5.76
N GLY A 48 12.70 15.58 4.59
CA GLY A 48 13.94 14.91 4.19
C GLY A 48 15.17 15.82 4.25
N ASP A 49 15.01 17.08 3.85
CA ASP A 49 16.07 18.09 3.89
C ASP A 49 16.50 18.49 5.30
N SER A 50 15.61 18.34 6.29
CA SER A 50 15.91 18.57 7.71
C SER A 50 16.55 17.38 8.42
N LEU A 51 16.45 16.17 7.83
CA LEU A 51 17.00 14.95 8.41
C LEU A 51 18.50 14.81 8.16
N ASN A 52 19.16 14.01 9.00
CA ASN A 52 20.59 13.70 8.86
C ASN A 52 20.89 13.10 7.46
N GLU A 53 22.05 13.44 6.90
CA GLU A 53 22.49 12.96 5.58
C GLU A 53 22.65 11.44 5.52
N ASN A 54 22.78 10.75 6.65
CA ASN A 54 22.84 9.29 6.71
C ASN A 54 21.46 8.62 6.63
N VAL A 55 20.34 9.35 6.79
CA VAL A 55 19.00 8.78 6.62
C VAL A 55 18.81 8.40 5.16
N PHE A 56 18.60 7.10 4.93
CA PHE A 56 18.48 6.51 3.60
C PHE A 56 17.09 6.71 3.00
N GLU A 57 16.05 6.49 3.80
CA GLU A 57 14.68 6.47 3.31
C GLU A 57 13.74 7.12 4.32
N VAL A 58 12.69 7.77 3.81
CA VAL A 58 11.61 8.35 4.59
C VAL A 58 10.31 7.66 4.21
N GLN A 59 9.76 6.90 5.15
CA GLN A 59 8.47 6.23 5.01
C GLN A 59 7.36 7.24 5.26
N THR A 60 6.38 7.28 4.36
CA THR A 60 5.20 8.12 4.49
C THR A 60 3.99 7.30 4.84
N LEU A 61 2.96 7.95 5.39
CA LEU A 61 1.70 7.29 5.66
C LEU A 61 0.79 7.39 4.44
N ILE A 62 0.04 6.32 4.21
CA ILE A 62 -1.14 6.30 3.35
C ILE A 62 -2.36 5.91 4.18
N LEU A 63 -3.55 6.22 3.69
CA LEU A 63 -4.80 5.70 4.20
C LEU A 63 -5.35 4.65 3.23
N ASP A 64 -5.46 3.41 3.71
CA ASP A 64 -5.86 2.26 2.90
C ASP A 64 -7.38 2.06 2.96
N LYS A 65 -8.02 1.81 1.81
CA LYS A 65 -9.49 1.70 1.72
C LYS A 65 -10.02 0.49 2.50
N PHE A 66 -9.40 -0.68 2.33
CA PHE A 66 -9.89 -1.93 2.90
C PHE A 66 -9.38 -2.16 4.32
N ILE A 67 -8.31 -1.48 4.70
CA ILE A 67 -7.80 -1.47 6.07
C ILE A 67 -7.73 0.00 6.48
N PRO A 68 -8.81 0.59 7.03
CA PRO A 68 -8.96 2.03 7.22
C PRO A 68 -8.05 2.53 8.34
N VAL A 69 -6.75 2.51 8.08
CA VAL A 69 -5.67 2.84 9.01
C VAL A 69 -4.60 3.61 8.25
N LYS A 70 -3.96 4.53 8.97
CA LYS A 70 -2.74 5.18 8.51
C LYS A 70 -1.59 4.20 8.68
N ARG A 71 -0.89 3.86 7.59
CA ARG A 71 0.23 2.89 7.61
C ARG A 71 1.40 3.31 6.72
N PRO A 72 2.66 2.94 7.08
CA PRO A 72 3.83 3.25 6.28
C PRO A 72 3.92 2.31 5.07
N SER A 73 3.40 2.74 3.92
CA SER A 73 3.32 1.96 2.69
C SER A 73 3.02 2.85 1.50
N GLY A 74 3.12 2.33 0.29
CA GLY A 74 2.57 3.00 -0.89
C GLY A 74 3.43 4.14 -1.42
N ALA A 75 4.23 4.78 -0.57
CA ALA A 75 5.13 5.86 -0.97
C ALA A 75 6.39 5.91 -0.08
N HIS A 76 7.54 5.83 -0.74
CA HIS A 76 8.86 5.75 -0.14
C HIS A 76 9.78 6.81 -0.77
N MET A 77 10.39 7.66 0.06
CA MET A 77 11.34 8.66 -0.43
C MET A 77 12.78 8.30 -0.04
N TYR A 78 13.58 7.98 -1.05
CA TYR A 78 14.97 7.57 -0.93
C TYR A 78 15.95 8.72 -1.15
N ARG A 79 16.99 8.80 -0.33
CA ARG A 79 18.14 9.68 -0.57
C ARG A 79 18.96 9.11 -1.72
N THR A 80 18.92 9.79 -2.87
CA THR A 80 19.50 9.26 -4.12
C THR A 80 21.00 8.96 -4.00
N ALA A 81 21.75 9.79 -3.27
CA ALA A 81 23.18 9.61 -3.03
C ALA A 81 23.53 8.30 -2.30
N LEU A 82 22.58 7.69 -1.60
CA LEU A 82 22.76 6.43 -0.87
C LEU A 82 22.25 5.21 -1.65
N ILE A 83 21.54 5.38 -2.76
CA ILE A 83 21.05 4.28 -3.61
C ILE A 83 22.16 3.33 -4.07
N PRO A 84 23.36 3.78 -4.50
CA PRO A 84 24.44 2.87 -4.88
C PRO A 84 24.85 1.88 -3.78
N LYS A 85 24.70 2.27 -2.50
CA LYS A 85 24.98 1.40 -1.33
C LYS A 85 23.84 0.40 -1.08
N ALA A 86 22.62 0.77 -1.46
CA ALA A 86 21.40 -0.01 -1.24
C ALA A 86 21.15 -1.06 -2.33
N LEU A 87 21.48 -0.78 -3.60
CA LEU A 87 21.25 -1.70 -4.72
C LEU A 87 21.81 -3.12 -4.49
N PRO A 88 23.05 -3.30 -3.98
CA PRO A 88 23.59 -4.65 -3.71
C PRO A 88 22.93 -5.35 -2.51
N LEU A 89 22.10 -4.64 -1.74
CA LEU A 89 21.41 -5.16 -0.55
C LEU A 89 20.00 -5.65 -0.84
N ILE A 90 19.46 -5.37 -2.02
CA ILE A 90 18.18 -5.92 -2.46
C ILE A 90 18.34 -7.44 -2.58
N PRO A 91 17.54 -8.26 -1.87
CA PRO A 91 17.63 -9.70 -1.99
C PRO A 91 17.16 -10.14 -3.40
N PRO A 92 17.65 -11.29 -3.89
CA PRO A 92 17.11 -11.87 -5.11
C PRO A 92 15.62 -12.23 -4.91
N PRO A 93 14.85 -12.42 -6.00
CA PRO A 93 13.42 -12.75 -5.93
C PRO A 93 13.03 -13.85 -4.95
N GLU A 94 13.82 -14.93 -4.90
CA GLU A 94 13.63 -16.08 -4.03
C GLU A 94 14.06 -15.84 -2.58
N GLY A 95 14.76 -14.73 -2.30
CA GLY A 95 15.37 -14.44 -1.00
C GLY A 95 14.47 -13.69 -0.02
N SER A 96 13.39 -13.04 -0.48
CA SER A 96 12.45 -12.33 0.40
C SER A 96 11.14 -11.96 -0.31
N PHE A 97 10.00 -12.22 0.34
CA PHE A 97 8.70 -11.68 -0.07
C PHE A 97 8.57 -10.16 0.14
N ARG A 98 9.49 -9.56 0.93
CA ARG A 98 9.52 -8.11 1.22
C ARG A 98 10.93 -7.57 0.95
N PRO A 99 11.37 -7.53 -0.32
CA PRO A 99 12.73 -7.15 -0.69
C PRO A 99 13.11 -5.74 -0.20
N GLU A 100 12.17 -4.80 -0.25
CA GLU A 100 12.36 -3.43 0.25
C GLU A 100 12.63 -3.41 1.75
N SER A 101 11.78 -4.05 2.56
CA SER A 101 12.00 -4.15 4.01
C SER A 101 13.33 -4.82 4.34
N THR A 102 13.75 -5.82 3.58
CA THR A 102 15.06 -6.47 3.73
C THR A 102 16.20 -5.51 3.41
N MET A 103 16.11 -4.77 2.30
CA MET A 103 17.10 -3.75 1.91
C MET A 103 17.23 -2.66 2.99
N LEU A 104 16.11 -2.12 3.47
CA LEU A 104 16.09 -1.08 4.50
C LEU A 104 16.77 -1.53 5.80
N LYS A 105 16.46 -2.75 6.29
CA LYS A 105 17.12 -3.31 7.47
C LYS A 105 18.63 -3.48 7.28
N ARG A 106 19.06 -3.91 6.08
CA ARG A 106 20.48 -4.05 5.75
C ARG A 106 21.19 -2.70 5.64
N MET A 107 20.51 -1.66 5.15
CA MET A 107 21.02 -0.28 5.13
C MET A 107 21.15 0.29 6.55
N ALA A 108 20.13 0.09 7.39
CA ALA A 108 20.15 0.52 8.79
C ALA A 108 21.30 -0.13 9.56
N ALA A 109 21.54 -1.43 9.36
CA ALA A 109 22.68 -2.15 9.95
C ALA A 109 24.05 -1.61 9.49
N ARG A 110 24.12 -0.83 8.42
CA ARG A 110 25.33 -0.16 7.91
C ARG A 110 25.42 1.32 8.30
N GLY A 111 24.58 1.79 9.22
CA GLY A 111 24.55 3.18 9.68
C GLY A 111 23.73 4.12 8.80
N TYR A 112 22.87 3.58 7.92
CA TYR A 112 21.97 4.34 7.06
C TYR A 112 20.51 4.00 7.39
N PRO A 113 19.96 4.53 8.48
CA PRO A 113 18.61 4.19 8.94
C PRO A 113 17.54 4.71 7.97
N TYR A 114 16.32 4.21 8.14
CA TYR A 114 15.13 4.81 7.56
C TYR A 114 14.37 5.58 8.65
N TYR A 115 13.59 6.58 8.24
CA TYR A 115 12.80 7.42 9.14
C TYR A 115 11.32 7.25 8.79
N GLN A 116 10.50 6.92 9.78
CA GLN A 116 9.07 6.86 9.57
C GLN A 116 8.43 8.21 9.93
N SER A 117 7.83 8.87 8.94
CA SER A 117 7.14 10.16 9.11
C SER A 117 5.66 9.99 9.47
N ASP A 118 5.05 11.07 9.95
CA ASP A 118 3.61 11.21 10.18
C ASP A 118 2.87 11.86 8.98
N ILE A 119 3.60 12.19 7.91
CA ILE A 119 3.05 12.81 6.70
C ILE A 119 2.16 11.79 5.97
N LEU A 120 0.85 12.09 5.93
CA LEU A 120 -0.11 11.36 5.12
C LEU A 120 -0.04 11.87 3.68
N VAL A 121 0.53 11.08 2.77
CA VAL A 121 0.74 11.52 1.39
C VAL A 121 -0.38 11.16 0.43
N GLY A 122 -1.35 10.34 0.85
CA GLY A 122 -2.41 9.92 -0.05
C GLY A 122 -3.31 8.82 0.47
N ILE A 123 -4.14 8.33 -0.44
CA ILE A 123 -5.02 7.19 -0.24
C ILE A 123 -4.62 6.04 -1.17
N HIS A 124 -4.89 4.82 -0.73
CA HIS A 124 -4.52 3.58 -1.42
C HIS A 124 -5.75 2.69 -1.58
N ASP A 125 -5.81 1.96 -2.69
CA ASP A 125 -6.86 0.98 -3.02
C ASP A 125 -8.23 1.50 -3.47
N TYR A 126 -8.41 2.81 -3.68
CA TYR A 126 -9.73 3.36 -4.00
C TYR A 126 -10.23 3.04 -5.41
N GLU A 127 -9.31 2.89 -6.37
CA GLU A 127 -9.64 2.77 -7.80
C GLU A 127 -9.21 1.43 -8.39
N GLN A 128 -9.12 0.39 -7.54
CA GLN A 128 -8.80 -0.97 -7.96
C GLN A 128 -9.98 -1.64 -8.67
N TYR A 129 -9.70 -2.47 -9.67
CA TYR A 129 -10.71 -3.33 -10.29
C TYR A 129 -11.25 -4.34 -9.26
N TYR A 130 -12.52 -4.72 -9.39
CA TYR A 130 -13.16 -5.65 -8.48
C TYR A 130 -12.46 -7.01 -8.43
N VAL A 131 -11.97 -7.52 -9.58
CA VAL A 131 -11.18 -8.75 -9.60
C VAL A 131 -9.92 -8.67 -8.73
N ASP A 132 -9.27 -7.50 -8.70
CA ASP A 132 -8.04 -7.28 -7.93
C ASP A 132 -8.36 -7.05 -6.45
N ILE A 133 -9.44 -6.32 -6.15
CA ILE A 133 -9.99 -6.17 -4.80
C ILE A 133 -10.27 -7.54 -4.19
N PHE A 134 -10.94 -8.44 -4.94
CA PHE A 134 -11.28 -9.77 -4.45
C PHE A 134 -10.03 -10.55 -4.03
N ARG A 135 -9.03 -10.65 -4.92
CA ARG A 135 -7.79 -11.40 -4.64
C ARG A 135 -7.03 -10.82 -3.46
N LYS A 136 -6.91 -9.49 -3.44
CA LYS A 136 -6.21 -8.77 -2.38
C LYS A 136 -6.87 -8.97 -1.02
N CYS A 137 -8.19 -8.79 -0.94
CA CYS A 137 -8.93 -8.93 0.31
C CYS A 137 -8.94 -10.38 0.80
N LEU A 138 -8.95 -11.36 -0.11
CA LEU A 138 -8.85 -12.78 0.22
C LEU A 138 -7.48 -13.10 0.85
N LEU A 139 -6.39 -12.63 0.25
CA LEU A 139 -5.04 -12.77 0.81
C LEU A 139 -4.90 -12.01 2.13
N GLN A 140 -5.47 -10.82 2.21
CA GLN A 140 -5.43 -9.98 3.40
C GLN A 140 -6.15 -10.66 4.57
N ALA A 141 -7.35 -11.21 4.36
CA ALA A 141 -8.10 -11.95 5.36
C ALA A 141 -7.30 -13.13 5.94
N LYS A 142 -6.52 -13.83 5.11
CA LYS A 142 -5.60 -14.88 5.56
C LYS A 142 -4.41 -14.33 6.36
N LYS A 143 -3.80 -13.25 5.88
CA LYS A 143 -2.60 -12.64 6.47
C LYS A 143 -2.87 -11.96 7.81
N THR A 144 -4.08 -11.41 8.01
CA THR A 144 -4.47 -10.69 9.22
C THR A 144 -5.58 -11.41 9.97
N SER A 145 -5.45 -12.72 10.13
CA SER A 145 -6.38 -13.55 10.91
C SER A 145 -6.59 -13.03 12.34
N TRP A 146 -5.58 -12.38 12.93
CA TRP A 146 -5.63 -11.77 14.26
C TRP A 146 -6.49 -10.49 14.36
N ALA A 147 -6.79 -9.81 13.24
CA ALA A 147 -7.68 -8.64 13.17
C ALA A 147 -8.95 -8.94 12.34
N LEU A 148 -9.22 -10.21 12.06
CA LEU A 148 -10.25 -10.60 11.11
C LEU A 148 -11.64 -10.20 11.58
N THR A 149 -11.91 -10.27 12.89
CA THR A 149 -13.20 -9.88 13.47
C THR A 149 -13.48 -8.39 13.26
N GLN A 150 -12.49 -7.52 13.45
CA GLN A 150 -12.64 -6.08 13.24
C GLN A 150 -12.80 -5.76 11.75
N LEU A 151 -11.99 -6.39 10.88
CA LEU A 151 -12.12 -6.21 9.43
C LEU A 151 -13.47 -6.72 8.90
N GLU A 152 -13.95 -7.86 9.40
CA GLU A 152 -15.27 -8.40 9.06
C GLU A 152 -16.38 -7.43 9.44
N SER A 153 -16.34 -6.89 10.66
CA SER A 153 -17.31 -5.91 11.13
C SER A 153 -17.31 -4.67 10.24
N PHE A 154 -16.13 -4.14 9.94
CA PHE A 154 -15.98 -2.97 9.07
C PHE A 154 -16.48 -3.23 7.64
N TRP A 155 -16.01 -4.28 6.97
CA TRP A 155 -16.45 -4.59 5.60
C TRP A 155 -17.94 -4.88 5.52
N ASN A 156 -18.50 -5.62 6.49
CA ASN A 156 -19.93 -5.88 6.56
C ASN A 156 -20.76 -4.60 6.76
N ALA A 157 -20.25 -3.61 7.50
CA ALA A 157 -20.93 -2.33 7.69
C ALA A 157 -20.90 -1.43 6.44
N GLN A 158 -19.94 -1.63 5.53
CA GLN A 158 -19.79 -0.79 4.32
C GLN A 158 -20.40 -1.41 3.06
N LYS A 159 -20.51 -2.75 2.98
CA LYS A 159 -20.85 -3.48 1.74
C LYS A 159 -22.16 -3.07 1.06
N ASP A 160 -23.12 -2.53 1.80
CA ASP A 160 -24.43 -2.16 1.25
C ASP A 160 -24.42 -0.78 0.57
N ASN A 161 -23.37 0.03 0.82
CA ASN A 161 -23.23 1.39 0.29
C ASN A 161 -22.09 1.53 -0.74
N ASP A 162 -21.16 0.59 -0.79
CA ASP A 162 -20.02 0.62 -1.68
C ASP A 162 -19.66 -0.80 -2.15
N THR A 163 -19.75 -1.00 -3.47
CA THR A 163 -19.50 -2.28 -4.14
C THR A 163 -18.09 -2.80 -3.87
N ASP A 164 -17.09 -1.94 -3.66
CA ASP A 164 -15.73 -2.39 -3.29
C ASP A 164 -15.75 -3.21 -2.01
N PHE A 165 -16.53 -2.78 -1.03
CA PHE A 165 -16.68 -3.49 0.24
C PHE A 165 -17.55 -4.75 0.11
N LEU A 166 -18.51 -4.77 -0.81
CA LEU A 166 -19.22 -6.01 -1.15
C LEU A 166 -18.26 -7.07 -1.69
N ILE A 167 -17.37 -6.67 -2.59
CA ILE A 167 -16.35 -7.57 -3.15
C ILE A 167 -15.35 -8.01 -2.09
N ALA A 168 -14.86 -7.09 -1.25
CA ALA A 168 -13.99 -7.42 -0.13
C ALA A 168 -14.65 -8.40 0.85
N TYR A 169 -15.95 -8.22 1.11
CA TYR A 169 -16.71 -9.11 1.98
C TYR A 169 -16.92 -10.51 1.37
N PHE A 170 -17.17 -10.63 0.07
CA PHE A 170 -17.17 -11.95 -0.58
C PHE A 170 -15.81 -12.64 -0.48
N ALA A 171 -14.73 -11.90 -0.72
CA ALA A 171 -13.37 -12.41 -0.58
C ALA A 171 -13.09 -12.92 0.84
N LEU A 172 -13.58 -12.21 1.86
CA LEU A 172 -13.53 -12.65 3.25
C LEU A 172 -14.28 -13.97 3.46
N LEU A 173 -15.52 -14.09 2.98
CA LEU A 173 -16.32 -15.31 3.16
C LEU A 173 -15.63 -16.51 2.50
N ILE A 174 -15.13 -16.35 1.27
CA ILE A 174 -14.38 -17.40 0.57
C ILE A 174 -13.05 -17.72 1.29
N SER A 175 -12.40 -16.72 1.90
CA SER A 175 -11.19 -16.96 2.69
C SER A 175 -11.43 -17.94 3.85
N LYS A 176 -12.66 -18.04 4.38
CA LYS A 176 -12.99 -18.98 5.47
C LYS A 176 -13.02 -20.44 5.01
N PHE A 177 -13.23 -20.70 3.73
CA PHE A 177 -13.35 -22.06 3.15
C PHE A 177 -12.14 -22.49 2.33
N THR A 178 -11.18 -21.60 2.11
CA THR A 178 -9.95 -21.88 1.36
C THR A 178 -8.82 -22.32 2.30
N ASN A 179 -7.93 -23.19 1.85
CA ASN A 179 -6.75 -23.58 2.64
C ASN A 179 -5.77 -22.39 2.81
N ASN A 180 -4.86 -22.46 3.79
CA ASN A 180 -3.95 -21.35 4.11
C ASN A 180 -2.80 -21.13 3.09
N ASN A 181 -2.62 -22.04 2.12
CA ASN A 181 -1.54 -21.97 1.12
C ASN A 181 -1.99 -21.21 -0.14
N ILE A 182 -2.30 -19.91 0.02
CA ILE A 182 -2.72 -19.05 -1.09
C ILE A 182 -1.54 -18.17 -1.50
N THR A 183 -1.19 -18.17 -2.78
CA THR A 183 -0.14 -17.32 -3.36
C THR A 183 -0.74 -16.10 -4.06
N ALA A 184 0.07 -15.06 -4.25
CA ALA A 184 -0.31 -13.88 -5.05
C ALA A 184 -0.22 -14.20 -6.55
N ASP A 185 -1.09 -15.08 -7.04
CA ASP A 185 -1.24 -15.37 -8.47
C ASP A 185 -2.42 -14.57 -9.07
N LYS A 186 -2.15 -13.83 -10.13
CA LYS A 186 -3.14 -13.00 -10.84
C LYS A 186 -4.20 -13.80 -11.60
N TYR A 187 -4.04 -15.11 -11.73
CA TYR A 187 -5.07 -15.98 -12.34
C TYR A 187 -5.90 -16.72 -11.29
N LEU A 188 -5.54 -16.59 -10.02
CA LEU A 188 -6.25 -17.27 -8.94
C LEU A 188 -7.69 -16.76 -8.82
N PHE A 189 -8.61 -17.71 -8.66
CA PHE A 189 -10.06 -17.52 -8.48
C PHE A 189 -10.82 -16.83 -9.63
N LEU A 190 -10.26 -16.78 -10.84
CA LEU A 190 -10.92 -16.09 -11.97
C LEU A 190 -12.32 -16.65 -12.28
N GLU A 191 -12.48 -17.97 -12.27
CA GLU A 191 -13.76 -18.60 -12.57
C GLU A 191 -14.79 -18.32 -11.47
N GLU A 192 -14.38 -18.44 -10.21
CA GLU A 192 -15.23 -18.18 -9.05
C GLU A 192 -15.66 -16.71 -8.98
N ILE A 193 -14.74 -15.78 -9.28
CA ILE A 193 -15.05 -14.34 -9.36
C ILE A 193 -16.08 -14.09 -10.48
N ASN A 194 -15.91 -14.70 -11.65
CA ASN A 194 -16.85 -14.54 -12.76
C ASN A 194 -18.25 -15.10 -12.43
N VAL A 195 -18.31 -16.25 -11.75
CA VAL A 195 -19.59 -16.82 -11.28
C VAL A 195 -20.27 -15.87 -10.29
N LEU A 196 -19.53 -15.34 -9.32
CA LEU A 196 -20.05 -14.36 -8.36
C LEU A 196 -20.56 -13.10 -9.06
N PHE A 197 -19.78 -12.53 -9.98
CA PHE A 197 -20.16 -11.30 -10.68
C PHE A 197 -21.42 -11.50 -11.51
N ASN A 198 -21.56 -12.64 -12.19
CA ASN A 198 -22.76 -12.98 -12.93
C ASN A 198 -23.97 -13.17 -12.01
N LEU A 199 -23.81 -13.88 -10.90
CA LEU A 199 -24.89 -14.13 -9.93
C LEU A 199 -25.42 -12.84 -9.32
N PHE A 200 -24.52 -11.92 -8.95
CA PHE A 200 -24.86 -10.64 -8.32
C PHE A 200 -25.02 -9.48 -9.32
N LYS A 201 -24.93 -9.75 -10.63
CA LYS A 201 -25.00 -8.74 -11.70
C LYS A 201 -24.00 -7.58 -11.52
N ILE A 202 -22.80 -7.90 -11.02
CA ILE A 202 -21.72 -6.94 -10.82
C ILE A 202 -20.97 -6.77 -12.15
N LYS A 203 -20.91 -5.55 -12.65
CA LYS A 203 -20.09 -5.18 -13.82
C LYS A 203 -18.75 -4.63 -13.33
N GLU A 204 -17.65 -5.10 -13.90
CA GLU A 204 -16.30 -4.58 -13.58
C GLU A 204 -16.20 -3.05 -13.75
N LYS A 205 -15.36 -2.41 -12.94
CA LYS A 205 -15.11 -0.97 -13.00
C LYS A 205 -14.57 -0.57 -14.37
N GLU A 206 -14.93 0.63 -14.77
CA GLU A 206 -14.30 1.26 -15.93
C GLU A 206 -12.89 1.72 -15.58
N LYS A 207 -12.08 1.93 -16.61
CA LYS A 207 -10.73 2.47 -16.41
C LYS A 207 -10.83 3.81 -15.70
N LEU A 208 -9.99 3.98 -14.66
CA LEU A 208 -9.88 5.23 -13.92
C LEU A 208 -9.79 6.44 -14.85
N ASN A 209 -10.65 7.44 -14.62
CA ASN A 209 -10.54 8.76 -15.23
C ASN A 209 -9.70 9.69 -14.32
N PRO A 210 -8.46 10.05 -14.69
CA PRO A 210 -7.60 10.91 -13.87
C PRO A 210 -8.19 12.30 -13.60
N GLU A 211 -9.07 12.80 -14.47
CA GLU A 211 -9.70 14.11 -14.30
C GLU A 211 -10.64 14.16 -13.08
N HIS A 212 -11.16 13.01 -12.65
CA HIS A 212 -12.02 12.91 -11.47
C HIS A 212 -11.22 12.77 -10.16
N MET A 213 -9.92 12.47 -10.25
CA MET A 213 -9.05 12.22 -9.10
C MET A 213 -8.40 13.51 -8.59
N SER A 214 -9.25 14.47 -8.22
CA SER A 214 -8.81 15.75 -7.65
C SER A 214 -8.28 15.59 -6.22
N GLU A 215 -7.47 16.55 -5.77
CA GLU A 215 -7.04 16.60 -4.37
C GLU A 215 -8.24 16.76 -3.41
N ALA A 216 -9.33 17.40 -3.86
CA ALA A 216 -10.57 17.47 -3.11
C ALA A 216 -11.23 16.09 -2.93
N TYR A 217 -11.22 15.24 -3.96
CA TYR A 217 -11.69 13.85 -3.84
C TYR A 217 -10.85 13.08 -2.82
N ILE A 218 -9.51 13.17 -2.91
CA ILE A 218 -8.60 12.49 -1.99
C ILE A 218 -8.84 12.94 -0.54
N ASN A 219 -8.93 14.25 -0.33
CA ASN A 219 -9.18 14.83 0.99
C ASN A 219 -10.56 14.41 1.54
N GLN A 220 -11.59 14.38 0.71
CA GLN A 220 -12.92 13.93 1.12
C GLN A 220 -12.90 12.45 1.54
N SER A 221 -12.29 11.58 0.74
CA SER A 221 -12.10 10.16 1.07
C SER A 221 -11.35 9.96 2.40
N ILE A 222 -10.33 10.78 2.67
CA ILE A 222 -9.64 10.78 3.97
C ILE A 222 -10.60 11.17 5.09
N GLN A 223 -11.36 12.27 4.94
CA GLN A 223 -12.29 12.71 5.98
C GLN A 223 -13.38 11.67 6.27
N ASP A 224 -13.92 11.03 5.24
CA ASP A 224 -14.96 10.02 5.39
C ASP A 224 -14.43 8.75 6.09
N SER A 225 -13.23 8.32 5.72
CA SER A 225 -12.57 7.19 6.38
C SER A 225 -12.22 7.50 7.84
N LEU A 226 -11.74 8.71 8.16
CA LEU A 226 -11.43 9.11 9.54
C LEU A 226 -12.69 9.27 10.42
N LYS A 227 -13.85 9.57 9.83
CA LYS A 227 -15.15 9.64 10.53
C LYS A 227 -15.80 8.27 10.73
N ASN A 228 -15.29 7.23 10.09
CA ASN A 228 -15.83 5.90 10.24
C ASN A 228 -15.64 5.40 11.68
N GLN A 229 -16.71 4.88 12.29
CA GLN A 229 -16.70 4.41 13.67
C GLN A 229 -15.65 3.31 13.96
N HIS A 230 -15.23 2.56 12.93
CA HIS A 230 -14.24 1.49 13.05
C HIS A 230 -12.79 2.00 12.95
N PHE A 231 -12.55 3.25 12.53
CA PHE A 231 -11.21 3.77 12.25
C PHE A 231 -10.30 3.67 13.49
N SER A 232 -10.73 4.20 14.63
CA SER A 232 -9.90 4.22 15.84
C SER A 232 -9.55 2.82 16.36
N GLU A 233 -10.52 1.90 16.33
CA GLU A 233 -10.31 0.51 16.74
C GLU A 233 -9.32 -0.20 15.81
N LEU A 234 -9.53 -0.10 14.49
CA LEU A 234 -8.65 -0.73 13.50
C LEU A 234 -7.25 -0.12 13.51
N GLN A 235 -7.14 1.20 13.68
CA GLN A 235 -5.85 1.87 13.82
C GLN A 235 -5.09 1.34 15.03
N GLU A 236 -5.73 1.24 16.19
CA GLU A 236 -5.08 0.76 17.41
C GLU A 236 -4.68 -0.71 17.33
N VAL A 237 -5.57 -1.56 16.78
CA VAL A 237 -5.31 -2.99 16.65
C VAL A 237 -4.23 -3.27 15.62
N MET A 238 -4.30 -2.61 14.46
CA MET A 238 -3.48 -2.98 13.32
C MET A 238 -2.20 -2.19 13.14
N MET A 239 -2.23 -0.90 13.48
CA MET A 239 -1.12 0.03 13.31
C MET A 239 -1.07 1.03 14.48
N PRO A 240 -0.89 0.56 15.74
CA PRO A 240 -0.95 1.43 16.90
C PRO A 240 0.05 2.60 16.77
N LEU A 241 -0.40 3.81 17.10
CA LEU A 241 0.38 5.04 16.82
C LEU A 241 1.71 5.09 17.57
N ASN A 242 1.82 4.38 18.71
CA ASN A 242 3.06 4.25 19.47
C ASN A 242 4.16 3.42 18.76
N LEU A 243 3.82 2.78 17.63
CA LEU A 243 4.77 2.09 16.76
C LEU A 243 5.32 2.99 15.65
N LEU A 244 4.74 4.18 15.43
CA LEU A 244 5.22 5.14 14.43
C LEU A 244 6.44 5.92 14.96
N ASN A 245 7.13 6.65 14.07
CA ASN A 245 8.26 7.54 14.40
C ASN A 245 9.46 6.86 15.06
N LYS A 246 9.72 5.60 14.74
CA LYS A 246 10.93 4.89 15.17
C LYS A 246 12.03 5.06 14.11
N THR A 247 13.20 5.51 14.56
CA THR A 247 14.48 5.46 13.83
C THR A 247 15.25 4.21 14.18
#